data_AF-A0A817V7Q2-F1
#
_entry.id   AF-A0A817V7Q2-F1
#
_cell.length_a   1.000
_cell.length_b   1.000
_cell.length_c   1.000
_cell.angle_alpha   90.00
_cell.angle_beta   90.00
_cell.angle_gamma   90.00
#
_symmetry.space_group_name_H-M   'P 1'
#
loop_
_entity.id
_entity.type
_entity.pdbx_description
1 polymer ?
#
loop_
_entity_poly.entity_id
_entity_poly.type
_entity_poly.pdbx_seq_one_letter_code
_entity_poly.pdbx_strand_id
1 'polypeptide(L)'
;MDADSKALDELILLHYPQLDLSDDLTDDDIEEFRYHSKQILTALFPARPSSCLVQYHTFQYNTKQINMYSIQHEQINDWKYSNQSLILYFHGGGFVFGDIDTYSCFECHLSKSLNMLILHVDFRLAPEYSLKETIEDVINVYQVLLDADPNINQRLIGMGDSTGGMLWIYL
;
A
#
# COMPACT_ATOMS: atom_id res chain seq x y z
N MET A 1 -16.37 15.39 -18.10
CA MET A 1 -15.13 14.69 -17.71
C MET A 1 -14.05 15.71 -17.46
N ASP A 2 -13.64 15.83 -16.20
CA ASP A 2 -12.44 16.60 -15.85
C ASP A 2 -11.17 15.88 -16.35
N ALA A 3 -10.01 16.52 -16.19
CA ALA A 3 -8.73 16.00 -16.66
C ALA A 3 -8.25 14.77 -15.85
N ASP A 4 -8.72 14.60 -14.61
CA ASP A 4 -8.29 13.55 -13.69
C ASP A 4 -9.01 12.22 -13.99
N SER A 5 -10.30 12.29 -14.36
CA SER A 5 -11.08 11.14 -14.85
C SER A 5 -10.48 10.53 -16.11
N LYS A 6 -10.02 11.36 -17.07
CA LYS A 6 -9.37 10.86 -18.29
C LYS A 6 -8.05 10.12 -18.03
N ALA A 7 -7.26 10.60 -17.07
CA ALA A 7 -5.98 9.97 -16.74
C ALA A 7 -6.17 8.59 -16.08
N LEU A 8 -7.24 8.44 -15.29
CA LEU A 8 -7.61 7.17 -14.68
C LEU A 8 -8.11 6.17 -15.73
N ASP A 9 -8.97 6.61 -16.64
CA ASP A 9 -9.48 5.79 -17.74
C ASP A 9 -8.33 5.25 -18.63
N GLU A 10 -7.35 6.09 -18.94
CA GLU A 10 -6.16 5.69 -19.73
C GLU A 10 -5.29 4.65 -18.99
N LEU A 11 -5.12 4.78 -17.66
CA LEU A 11 -4.38 3.84 -16.83
C LEU A 11 -5.08 2.48 -16.73
N ILE A 12 -6.40 2.47 -16.62
CA ILE A 12 -7.21 1.24 -16.57
C ILE A 12 -7.12 0.51 -17.93
N LEU A 13 -7.26 1.22 -19.05
CA LEU A 13 -7.16 0.65 -20.40
C LEU A 13 -5.79 0.04 -20.71
N LEU A 14 -4.70 0.60 -20.16
CA LEU A 14 -3.36 0.05 -20.35
C LEU A 14 -3.24 -1.37 -19.78
N HIS A 15 -3.95 -1.67 -18.69
CA HIS A 15 -3.84 -2.94 -17.98
C HIS A 15 -4.97 -3.93 -18.32
N TYR A 16 -6.13 -3.43 -18.78
CA TYR A 16 -7.31 -4.24 -19.07
C TYR A 16 -7.97 -3.80 -20.39
N PRO A 17 -7.32 -4.05 -21.54
CA PRO A 17 -7.78 -3.56 -22.85
C PRO A 17 -9.11 -4.16 -23.32
N GLN A 18 -9.59 -5.21 -22.64
CA GLN A 18 -10.90 -5.83 -22.86
C GLN A 18 -12.06 -5.09 -22.17
N LEU A 19 -11.79 -4.12 -21.30
CA LEU A 19 -12.84 -3.27 -20.72
C LEU A 19 -13.31 -2.28 -21.79
N ASP A 20 -14.57 -2.40 -22.19
CA ASP A 20 -15.21 -1.44 -23.08
C ASP A 20 -15.69 -0.24 -22.27
N LEU A 21 -14.89 0.83 -22.25
CA LEU A 21 -15.23 2.10 -21.60
C LEU A 21 -16.20 2.96 -22.45
N SER A 22 -16.90 2.38 -23.43
CA SER A 22 -17.90 3.13 -24.20
C SER A 22 -19.07 3.59 -23.34
N ASP A 23 -19.29 2.92 -22.20
CA ASP A 23 -20.15 3.34 -21.11
C ASP A 23 -19.28 3.71 -19.89
N ASP A 24 -19.66 4.75 -19.15
CA ASP A 24 -18.96 5.18 -17.94
C ASP A 24 -18.84 3.99 -16.96
N LEU A 25 -17.63 3.73 -16.41
CA LEU A 25 -17.44 2.70 -15.38
C LEU A 25 -18.34 2.97 -14.19
N THR A 26 -19.08 1.96 -13.74
CA THR A 26 -19.86 2.05 -12.52
C THR A 26 -19.04 1.66 -11.29
N ASP A 27 -19.48 2.08 -10.11
CA ASP A 27 -18.87 1.66 -8.84
C ASP A 27 -18.88 0.12 -8.69
N ASP A 28 -19.94 -0.54 -9.18
CA ASP A 28 -20.06 -2.01 -9.16
C ASP A 28 -19.00 -2.68 -10.05
N ASP A 29 -18.69 -2.12 -11.23
CA ASP A 29 -17.65 -2.64 -12.12
C ASP A 29 -16.25 -2.54 -11.46
N ILE A 30 -16.00 -1.44 -10.74
CA ILE A 30 -14.74 -1.22 -10.02
C ILE A 30 -14.61 -2.18 -8.84
N GLU A 31 -15.69 -2.40 -8.08
CA GLU A 31 -15.70 -3.35 -6.98
C GLU A 31 -15.52 -4.80 -7.47
N GLU A 32 -16.18 -5.18 -8.57
CA GLU A 32 -15.98 -6.48 -9.20
C GLU A 32 -14.52 -6.65 -9.68
N PHE A 33 -13.95 -5.60 -10.26
CA PHE A 33 -12.57 -5.57 -10.70
C PHE A 33 -11.58 -5.73 -9.53
N ARG A 34 -11.78 -4.98 -8.43
CA ARG A 34 -10.98 -5.08 -7.21
C ARG A 34 -11.07 -6.48 -6.61
N TYR A 35 -12.27 -7.05 -6.54
CA TYR A 35 -12.50 -8.39 -6.04
C TYR A 35 -11.74 -9.45 -6.84
N HIS A 36 -11.85 -9.45 -8.16
CA HIS A 36 -11.16 -10.42 -9.01
C HIS A 36 -9.64 -10.25 -8.98
N SER A 37 -9.16 -9.00 -9.01
CA SER A 37 -7.73 -8.70 -8.93
C SER A 37 -7.12 -9.20 -7.62
N LYS A 38 -7.83 -9.04 -6.49
CA LYS A 38 -7.44 -9.57 -5.18
C LYS A 38 -7.30 -11.09 -5.21
N GLN A 39 -8.28 -11.82 -5.75
CA GLN A 39 -8.21 -13.30 -5.83
C GLN A 39 -7.00 -13.77 -6.64
N ILE A 40 -6.74 -13.14 -7.79
CA ILE A 40 -5.63 -13.50 -8.67
C ILE A 40 -4.29 -13.22 -7.97
N LEU A 41 -4.12 -12.03 -7.38
CA LEU A 41 -2.86 -11.65 -6.74
C LEU A 41 -2.59 -12.45 -5.46
N THR A 42 -3.59 -12.69 -4.62
CA THR A 42 -3.44 -13.53 -3.42
C THR A 42 -2.99 -14.95 -3.80
N ALA A 43 -3.43 -15.48 -4.95
CA ALA A 43 -3.04 -16.80 -5.43
C ALA A 43 -1.58 -16.90 -5.92
N LEU A 44 -0.89 -15.77 -6.15
CA LEU A 44 0.52 -15.76 -6.56
C LEU A 44 1.48 -16.10 -5.42
N PHE A 45 1.05 -15.90 -4.17
CA PHE A 45 1.90 -16.07 -3.00
C PHE A 45 1.49 -17.28 -2.17
N PRO A 46 2.45 -18.00 -1.56
CA PRO A 46 2.13 -19.03 -0.60
C PRO A 46 1.34 -18.45 0.57
N ALA A 47 0.49 -19.28 1.18
CA ALA A 47 -0.30 -18.89 2.34
C ALA A 47 0.58 -18.23 3.43
N ARG A 48 -0.01 -17.24 4.09
CA ARG A 48 0.64 -16.48 5.15
C ARG A 48 1.21 -17.41 6.25
N PRO A 49 2.49 -17.27 6.64
CA PRO A 49 3.05 -18.00 7.78
C PRO A 49 2.22 -17.77 9.05
N SER A 50 1.95 -18.83 9.82
CA SER A 50 1.18 -18.74 11.06
C SER A 50 1.86 -17.89 12.15
N SER A 51 3.18 -17.76 12.08
CA SER A 51 4.01 -16.93 12.96
C SER A 51 4.04 -15.45 12.54
N CYS A 52 3.31 -15.05 11.50
CA CYS A 52 3.24 -13.67 11.08
C CYS A 52 2.12 -12.93 11.82
N LEU A 53 2.47 -11.77 12.37
CA LEU A 53 1.57 -10.84 13.03
C LEU A 53 1.30 -9.68 12.06
N VAL A 54 0.01 -9.42 11.82
CA VAL A 54 -0.47 -8.26 11.05
C VAL A 54 -1.38 -7.47 11.96
N GLN A 55 -1.04 -6.21 12.22
CA GLN A 55 -1.80 -5.35 13.10
C GLN A 55 -2.12 -4.03 12.40
N TYR A 56 -3.40 -3.67 12.41
CA TYR A 56 -3.88 -2.41 11.88
C TYR A 56 -3.64 -1.25 12.87
N HIS A 57 -3.24 -0.11 12.36
CA HIS A 57 -3.03 1.12 13.09
C HIS A 57 -3.75 2.25 12.37
N THR A 58 -4.53 3.01 13.14
CA THR A 58 -5.16 4.23 12.68
C THR A 58 -4.89 5.33 13.69
N PHE A 59 -4.51 6.51 13.21
CA PHE A 59 -4.31 7.68 14.05
C PHE A 59 -4.51 8.97 13.25
N GLN A 60 -4.65 10.08 13.95
CA GLN A 60 -4.78 11.41 13.33
C GLN A 60 -3.40 12.06 13.25
N TYR A 61 -3.08 12.61 12.09
CA TYR A 61 -1.91 13.46 11.90
C TYR A 61 -2.36 14.75 11.20
N ASN A 62 -2.11 15.89 11.85
CA ASN A 62 -2.74 17.17 11.50
C ASN A 62 -4.29 17.06 11.48
N THR A 63 -4.90 17.16 10.30
CA THR A 63 -6.35 17.04 10.08
C THR A 63 -6.73 15.81 9.25
N LYS A 64 -5.78 14.90 9.04
CA LYS A 64 -5.93 13.70 8.19
C LYS A 64 -5.83 12.44 9.04
N GLN A 65 -6.66 11.45 8.70
CA GLN A 65 -6.53 10.11 9.23
C GLN A 65 -5.44 9.38 8.47
N ILE A 66 -4.57 8.68 9.19
CA ILE A 66 -3.52 7.84 8.65
C ILE A 66 -3.83 6.39 9.00
N ASN A 67 -3.82 5.53 7.98
CA ASN A 67 -4.10 4.11 8.08
C ASN A 67 -2.86 3.33 7.63
N MET A 68 -2.44 2.36 8.43
CA MET A 68 -1.31 1.49 8.09
C MET A 68 -1.37 0.17 8.84
N TYR A 69 -0.63 -0.82 8.35
CA TYR A 69 -0.47 -2.10 9.00
C TYR A 69 0.99 -2.32 9.38
N SER A 70 1.25 -2.81 10.59
CA SER A 70 2.54 -3.38 10.95
C SER A 70 2.51 -4.88 10.68
N ILE A 71 3.50 -5.37 9.94
CA ILE A 71 3.65 -6.77 9.59
C ILE A 71 5.02 -7.23 10.10
N GLN A 72 5.00 -8.24 10.96
CA GLN A 72 6.23 -8.76 11.55
C GLN A 72 6.14 -10.25 11.83
N HIS A 73 7.27 -10.95 11.74
CA HIS A 73 7.41 -12.27 12.33
C HIS A 73 7.39 -12.18 13.86
N GLU A 74 6.77 -13.14 14.55
CA GLU A 74 6.60 -13.16 16.02
C GLU A 74 7.90 -13.00 16.83
N GLN A 75 9.05 -13.29 16.22
CA GLN A 75 10.36 -13.20 16.85
C GLN A 75 10.98 -11.79 16.78
N ILE A 76 10.38 -10.86 16.03
CA ILE A 76 10.81 -9.47 15.92
C ILE A 76 10.21 -8.71 17.12
N ASN A 77 11.07 -8.33 18.07
CA ASN A 77 10.68 -7.57 19.26
C ASN A 77 10.94 -6.07 19.08
N ASP A 78 10.02 -5.25 19.61
CA ASP A 78 10.17 -3.82 19.93
C ASP A 78 11.08 -3.00 18.98
N TRP A 79 10.67 -2.92 17.71
CA TRP A 79 11.36 -2.14 16.67
C TRP A 79 11.64 -0.68 17.06
N LYS A 80 10.81 -0.12 17.95
CA LYS A 80 10.92 1.25 18.47
C LYS A 80 12.18 1.47 19.33
N TYR A 81 12.71 0.41 19.92
CA TYR A 81 13.88 0.46 20.81
C TYR A 81 15.08 -0.32 20.25
N SER A 82 14.91 -0.91 19.07
CA SER A 82 15.98 -1.58 18.34
C SER A 82 16.64 -0.62 17.34
N ASN A 83 17.95 -0.74 17.14
CA ASN A 83 18.63 -0.13 15.98
C ASN A 83 18.35 -0.88 14.66
N GLN A 84 17.24 -1.62 14.61
CA GLN A 84 16.90 -2.45 13.46
C GLN A 84 16.25 -1.59 12.38
N SER A 85 16.64 -1.87 11.13
CA SER A 85 16.00 -1.29 9.97
C SER A 85 14.55 -1.78 9.85
N LEU A 86 13.70 -0.94 9.29
CA LEU A 86 12.31 -1.28 8.97
C LEU A 86 12.00 -0.91 7.53
N ILE A 87 11.02 -1.59 6.95
CA ILE A 87 10.55 -1.34 5.59
C ILE A 87 9.28 -0.49 5.67
N LEU A 88 9.23 0.59 4.91
CA LEU A 88 7.97 1.25 4.56
C LEU A 88 7.57 0.73 3.18
N TYR A 89 6.37 0.17 3.06
CA TYR A 89 5.90 -0.50 1.86
C TYR A 89 4.67 0.20 1.28
N PHE A 90 4.72 0.48 -0.02
CA PHE A 90 3.58 0.94 -0.81
C PHE A 90 3.25 -0.12 -1.84
N HIS A 91 1.98 -0.50 -1.91
CA HIS A 91 1.54 -1.57 -2.80
C HIS A 91 1.32 -1.09 -4.25
N GLY A 92 1.49 -2.00 -5.19
CA GLY A 92 1.05 -1.82 -6.57
C GLY A 92 -0.46 -1.94 -6.73
N GLY A 93 -0.95 -1.57 -7.91
CA GLY A 93 -2.36 -1.76 -8.29
C GLY A 93 -2.96 -0.59 -9.06
N GLY A 94 -2.15 0.19 -9.78
CA GLY A 94 -2.65 1.23 -10.67
C GLY A 94 -3.36 2.39 -9.95
N PHE A 95 -3.16 2.53 -8.64
CA PHE A 95 -3.93 3.42 -7.74
C PHE A 95 -5.42 3.04 -7.59
N VAL A 96 -5.85 1.90 -8.12
CA VAL A 96 -7.27 1.49 -8.15
C VAL A 96 -7.54 0.30 -7.23
N PHE A 97 -6.58 -0.60 -7.06
CA PHE A 97 -6.75 -1.82 -6.27
C PHE A 97 -5.49 -2.18 -5.49
N GLY A 98 -5.59 -3.25 -4.70
CA GLY A 98 -4.55 -3.70 -3.78
C GLY A 98 -4.88 -3.29 -2.35
N ASP A 99 -4.64 -4.20 -1.42
CA ASP A 99 -4.91 -4.01 -0.01
C ASP A 99 -4.04 -4.96 0.84
N ILE A 100 -4.14 -4.85 2.17
CA ILE A 100 -3.40 -5.71 3.09
C ILE A 100 -3.70 -7.20 2.89
N ASP A 101 -4.90 -7.58 2.50
CA ASP A 101 -5.25 -9.00 2.30
C ASP A 101 -4.56 -9.57 1.06
N THR A 102 -4.34 -8.72 0.05
CA THR A 102 -3.60 -9.03 -1.16
C THR A 102 -2.10 -9.19 -0.86
N TYR A 103 -1.53 -8.25 -0.11
CA TYR A 103 -0.08 -8.14 0.06
C TYR A 103 0.49 -8.82 1.31
N SER A 104 -0.32 -9.04 2.36
CA SER A 104 0.20 -9.57 3.63
C SER A 104 0.78 -10.98 3.50
N CYS A 105 0.34 -11.80 2.55
CA CYS A 105 0.98 -13.10 2.31
C CYS A 105 2.44 -12.92 1.90
N PHE A 106 2.69 -12.08 0.88
CA PHE A 106 4.03 -11.73 0.41
C PHE A 106 4.85 -11.05 1.51
N GLU A 107 4.30 -10.01 2.14
CA GLU A 107 5.01 -9.19 3.13
C GLU A 107 5.35 -9.99 4.38
N CYS A 108 4.52 -10.95 4.78
CA CYS A 108 4.86 -11.84 5.90
C CYS A 108 6.05 -12.75 5.59
N HIS A 109 6.14 -13.30 4.36
CA HIS A 109 7.32 -14.07 3.95
C HIS A 109 8.56 -13.17 3.84
N LEU A 110 8.39 -11.95 3.35
CA LEU A 110 9.45 -10.95 3.27
C LEU A 110 9.97 -10.55 4.66
N SER A 111 9.06 -10.19 5.57
CA SER A 111 9.36 -9.84 6.96
C SER A 111 10.12 -10.95 7.67
N LYS A 112 9.68 -12.21 7.51
CA LYS A 112 10.36 -13.38 8.08
C LYS A 112 11.75 -13.58 7.48
N SER A 113 11.89 -13.45 6.17
CA SER A 113 13.15 -13.71 5.47
C SER A 113 14.21 -12.65 5.77
N LEU A 114 13.79 -11.40 5.90
CA LEU A 114 14.67 -10.28 6.20
C LEU A 114 14.85 -10.06 7.70
N ASN A 115 14.02 -10.71 8.53
CA ASN A 115 13.88 -10.40 9.95
C ASN A 115 13.68 -8.89 10.13
N MET A 116 12.65 -8.32 9.51
CA MET A 116 12.37 -6.88 9.54
C MET A 116 10.89 -6.59 9.74
N LEU A 117 10.59 -5.52 10.45
CA LEU A 117 9.26 -4.94 10.48
C LEU A 117 8.94 -4.34 9.10
N ILE A 118 7.73 -4.59 8.60
CA ILE A 118 7.16 -3.90 7.45
C ILE A 118 5.99 -3.03 7.92
N LEU A 119 6.00 -1.78 7.48
CA LEU A 119 4.92 -0.83 7.61
C LEU A 119 4.23 -0.73 6.24
N HIS A 120 3.11 -1.42 6.08
CA HIS A 120 2.29 -1.35 4.88
C HIS A 120 1.35 -0.16 4.98
N VAL A 121 1.42 0.77 4.04
CA VAL A 121 0.54 1.95 4.04
C VAL A 121 -0.76 1.66 3.32
N ASP A 122 -1.86 1.95 3.99
CA ASP A 122 -3.23 1.79 3.49
C ASP A 122 -3.72 3.13 2.93
N PHE A 123 -3.13 3.52 1.80
CA PHE A 123 -3.43 4.80 1.15
C PHE A 123 -4.71 4.74 0.33
N ARG A 124 -5.34 5.90 0.16
CA ARG A 124 -6.61 6.03 -0.57
C ARG A 124 -6.45 5.70 -2.06
N LEU A 125 -7.49 5.07 -2.62
CA LEU A 125 -7.54 4.57 -4.00
C LEU A 125 -8.56 5.33 -4.84
N ALA A 126 -8.33 5.32 -6.15
CA ALA A 126 -9.25 5.81 -7.16
C ALA A 126 -10.36 4.77 -7.45
N PRO A 127 -11.55 5.22 -7.90
CA PRO A 127 -11.90 6.62 -8.20
C PRO A 127 -12.36 7.46 -7.01
N GLU A 128 -12.57 6.86 -5.83
CA GLU A 128 -13.15 7.55 -4.67
C GLU A 128 -12.27 8.71 -4.20
N TYR A 129 -10.96 8.58 -4.44
CA TYR A 129 -9.97 9.59 -4.12
C TYR A 129 -9.06 9.85 -5.30
N SER A 130 -8.66 11.12 -5.45
CA SER A 130 -7.73 11.54 -6.49
C SER A 130 -6.31 11.04 -6.23
N LEU A 131 -5.48 10.94 -7.28
CA LEU A 131 -4.05 10.65 -7.14
C LEU A 131 -3.35 11.62 -6.18
N LYS A 132 -3.79 12.89 -6.17
CA LYS A 132 -3.26 13.89 -5.24
C LYS A 132 -3.49 13.47 -3.78
N GLU A 133 -4.66 12.96 -3.48
CA GLU A 133 -5.01 12.50 -2.14
C GLU A 133 -4.24 11.24 -1.74
N THR A 134 -4.03 10.32 -2.67
CA THR A 134 -3.11 9.18 -2.48
C THR A 134 -1.71 9.67 -2.12
N ILE A 135 -1.15 10.60 -2.90
CA ILE A 135 0.19 11.18 -2.67
C ILE A 135 0.26 11.87 -1.30
N GLU A 136 -0.79 12.64 -0.94
CA GLU A 136 -0.89 13.27 0.38
C GLU A 136 -0.83 12.24 1.53
N ASP A 137 -1.50 11.09 1.39
CA ASP A 137 -1.47 10.04 2.43
C ASP A 137 -0.05 9.51 2.65
N VAL A 138 0.68 9.23 1.57
CA VAL A 138 2.04 8.69 1.66
C VAL A 138 3.03 9.69 2.26
N ILE A 139 2.94 10.96 1.85
CA ILE A 139 3.74 12.05 2.41
C ILE A 139 3.46 12.20 3.90
N ASN A 140 2.18 12.17 4.31
CA ASN A 140 1.81 12.30 5.71
C ASN A 140 2.34 11.12 6.55
N VAL A 141 2.28 9.89 6.04
CA VAL A 141 2.86 8.73 6.74
C VAL A 141 4.36 8.89 6.93
N TYR A 142 5.08 9.31 5.89
CA TYR A 142 6.51 9.53 5.98
C TYR A 142 6.85 10.63 6.99
N GLN A 143 6.09 11.73 7.00
CA GLN A 143 6.27 12.80 7.98
C GLN A 143 6.00 12.34 9.41
N VAL A 144 4.98 11.50 9.64
CA VAL A 144 4.72 10.90 10.96
C VAL A 144 5.92 10.10 11.45
N LEU A 145 6.57 9.34 10.56
CA LEU A 145 7.75 8.56 10.92
C LEU A 145 8.93 9.44 11.28
N LEU A 146 9.16 10.53 10.53
CA LEU A 146 10.20 11.52 10.81
C LEU A 146 9.97 12.23 12.16
N ASP A 147 8.72 12.58 12.47
CA ASP A 147 8.35 13.25 13.72
C ASP A 147 8.51 12.30 14.92
N ALA A 148 8.23 11.00 14.73
CA ALA A 148 8.37 9.99 15.77
C ALA A 148 9.84 9.63 16.06
N ASP A 149 10.70 9.63 15.04
CA ASP A 149 12.12 9.37 15.15
C ASP A 149 12.91 10.20 14.11
N PRO A 150 13.57 11.30 14.52
CA PRO A 150 14.34 12.15 13.61
C PRO A 150 15.50 11.43 12.90
N ASN A 151 15.92 10.25 13.38
CA ASN A 151 16.97 9.45 12.74
C ASN A 151 16.41 8.29 11.89
N ILE A 152 15.08 8.21 11.71
CA ILE A 152 14.44 7.11 10.98
C ILE A 152 15.02 6.91 9.57
N ASN A 153 15.46 7.98 8.90
CA ASN A 153 16.06 7.92 7.56
C ASN A 153 17.36 7.09 7.50
N GLN A 154 18.04 6.87 8.62
CA GLN A 154 19.24 6.03 8.66
C GLN A 154 18.90 4.53 8.66
N ARG A 155 17.64 4.18 8.93
CA ARG A 155 17.18 2.80 9.13
C ARG A 155 15.92 2.44 8.33
N LEU A 156 15.29 3.41 7.66
CA LEU A 156 14.14 3.22 6.80
C LEU A 156 14.58 2.67 5.44
N ILE A 157 13.99 1.55 5.04
CA ILE A 157 14.13 1.01 3.69
C ILE A 157 12.82 1.25 2.96
N GLY A 158 12.89 1.98 1.85
CA GLY A 158 11.73 2.18 1.00
C GLY A 158 11.53 1.01 0.04
N MET A 159 10.32 0.45 0.01
CA MET A 159 9.96 -0.63 -0.90
C MET A 159 8.56 -0.43 -1.47
N GLY A 160 8.35 -0.97 -2.66
CA GLY A 160 7.04 -1.01 -3.31
C GLY A 160 7.15 -1.61 -4.70
N ASP A 161 6.04 -2.07 -5.23
CA ASP A 161 5.93 -2.66 -6.55
C ASP A 161 5.05 -1.81 -7.47
N SER A 162 5.37 -1.77 -8.77
CA SER A 162 4.60 -1.00 -9.76
C SER A 162 4.31 0.45 -9.32
N THR A 163 3.05 0.85 -9.17
CA THR A 163 2.65 2.16 -8.64
C THR A 163 3.16 2.43 -7.22
N GLY A 164 3.28 1.41 -6.38
CA GLY A 164 3.91 1.54 -5.06
C GLY A 164 5.38 1.91 -5.14
N GLY A 165 6.10 1.35 -6.11
CA GLY A 165 7.47 1.77 -6.43
C GLY A 165 7.53 3.21 -6.95
N MET A 166 6.53 3.63 -7.75
CA MET A 166 6.40 5.02 -8.21
C MET A 166 6.18 6.00 -7.05
N LEU A 167 5.39 5.64 -6.03
CA LEU A 167 5.09 6.53 -4.90
C LEU A 167 6.35 6.96 -4.12
N TRP A 168 7.41 6.15 -4.16
CA TRP A 168 8.71 6.53 -3.58
C TRP A 168 9.38 7.74 -4.24
N ILE A 169 9.03 8.10 -5.47
CA ILE A 169 9.56 9.29 -6.15
C ILE A 169 9.08 10.59 -5.46
N TYR A 170 7.97 10.52 -4.71
CA TYR A 170 7.36 11.67 -4.05
C TYR A 170 7.89 11.90 -2.62
N LEU A 171 8.79 11.05 -2.11
CA LEU A 171 9.38 11.13 -0.77
C LEU A 171 10.88 11.48 -0.83
#